data_AF-A0A7C3HSW4-F1
#
_entry.id   AF-A0A7C3HSW4-F1
#
_cell.length_a   1.000
_cell.length_b   1.000
_cell.length_c   1.000
_cell.angle_alpha   90.00
_cell.angle_beta   90.00
_cell.angle_gamma   90.00
#
_symmetry.space_group_name_H-M   'P 1'
#
loop_
_entity.id
_entity.type
_entity.pdbx_description
1 polymer ?
#
loop_
_entity_poly.entity_id
_entity_poly.type
_entity_poly.pdbx_seq_one_letter_code
_entity_poly.pdbx_strand_id
1 'polypeptide(L)' 'LEEIGQQFDVTRERIRQIEAKALRQLRSPERARHLRALLAAR' A
#
# COMPACT_ATOMS: atom_id res chain seq x y z
N LEU A 1 -6.88 -7.79 -7.37
CA LEU A 1 -6.89 -6.59 -8.24
C LEU A 1 -8.18 -6.47 -9.04
N GLU A 2 -8.71 -7.57 -9.58
CA GLU A 2 -9.89 -7.54 -10.45
C GLU A 2 -11.18 -7.20 -9.70
N GLU A 3 -11.44 -7.84 -8.56
CA GLU A 3 -12.56 -7.52 -7.67
C GLU A 3 -12.53 -6.06 -7.18
N ILE A 4 -11.36 -5.59 -6.74
CA ILE A 4 -11.13 -4.20 -6.35
C ILE A 4 -11.35 -3.26 -7.56
N GLY A 5 -10.92 -3.65 -8.76
CA GLY A 5 -11.12 -2.85 -9.96
C GLY A 5 -12.60 -2.66 -10.30
N GLN A 6 -13.40 -3.72 -10.17
CA GLN A 6 -14.85 -3.64 -10.34
C GLN A 6 -15.51 -2.80 -9.24
N GLN A 7 -15.11 -2.99 -7.99
CA GLN A 7 -15.72 -2.31 -6.84
C GLN A 7 -15.47 -0.78 -6.85
N PHE A 8 -14.32 -0.36 -7.37
CA PHE A 8 -13.92 1.05 -7.41
C PHE A 8 -13.98 1.67 -8.81
N ASP A 9 -14.51 0.94 -9.81
CA ASP A 9 -14.56 1.35 -11.23
C ASP A 9 -13.21 1.87 -11.76
N VAL A 10 -12.15 1.10 -11.49
CA VAL A 10 -10.78 1.43 -11.90
C VAL A 10 -10.11 0.26 -12.59
N THR A 11 -9.20 0.59 -13.49
CA THR A 11 -8.41 -0.43 -14.20
C THR A 11 -7.43 -1.12 -13.26
N ARG A 12 -7.09 -2.38 -13.59
CA ARG A 12 -6.01 -3.11 -12.90
C ARG A 12 -4.72 -2.31 -12.82
N GLU A 13 -4.37 -1.60 -13.89
CA GLU A 13 -3.17 -0.76 -13.95
C GLU A 13 -3.24 0.41 -12.98
N ARG A 14 -4.40 1.06 -12.84
CA ARG A 14 -4.59 2.13 -11.85
C ARG A 14 -4.35 1.63 -10.42
N ILE A 15 -4.79 0.41 -10.09
CA ILE A 15 -4.54 -0.16 -8.76
C ILE A 15 -3.05 -0.42 -8.55
N ARG A 16 -2.33 -0.94 -9.56
CA ARG A 16 -0.87 -1.13 -9.48
C ARG A 16 -0.11 0.18 -9.26
N GLN A 17 -0.54 1.26 -9.92
CA GLN A 17 0.05 2.59 -9.72
C GLN A 17 -0.17 3.10 -8.28
N ILE A 18 -1.37 2.93 -7.74
CA ILE A 18 -1.69 3.30 -6.35
C ILE A 18 -0.86 2.47 -5.37
N GLU A 19 -0.76 1.15 -5.59
CA GLU A 19 0.06 0.24 -4.79
C GLU A 19 1.54 0.68 -4.77
N ALA A 20 2.13 0.94 -5.94
CA ALA A 20 3.50 1.41 -6.04
C ALA A 20 3.71 2.74 -5.30
N LYS A 21 2.78 3.69 -5.45
CA LYS A 21 2.81 4.98 -4.74
C LYS A 21 2.68 4.80 -3.22
N ALA A 22 1.81 3.91 -2.76
CA ALA A 22 1.60 3.63 -1.35
C ALA A 22 2.83 2.95 -0.73
N LEU A 23 3.37 1.92 -1.37
CA LEU A 23 4.59 1.23 -0.93
C LEU A 23 5.77 2.20 -0.79
N ARG A 24 5.95 3.12 -1.74
CA ARG A 24 6.99 4.16 -1.63
C ARG A 24 6.80 5.04 -0.39
N GLN A 25 5.57 5.44 -0.09
CA GLN A 25 5.27 6.24 1.10
C GLN A 25 5.47 5.46 2.41
N LEU A 26 5.04 4.20 2.46
CA LEU A 26 5.19 3.35 3.64
C LEU A 26 6.66 3.02 3.95
N ARG A 27 7.53 3.00 2.93
CA ARG A 27 8.97 2.84 3.07
C ARG A 27 9.69 4.09 3.58
N SER A 28 9.01 5.24 3.72
CA SER A 28 9.63 6.44 4.30
C SER A 28 10.10 6.16 5.73
N PRO A 29 11.24 6.72 6.17
CA PRO A 29 11.88 6.34 7.45
C PRO A 29 10.95 6.47 8.66
N GLU A 30 10.18 7.55 8.74
CA GLU A 30 9.24 7.81 9.83
C GLU A 30 8.15 6.73 9.90
N ARG A 31 7.44 6.48 8.79
CA ARG A 31 6.36 5.48 8.73
C ARG A 31 6.89 4.05 8.90
N ALA A 32 8.04 3.75 8.30
CA ALA A 32 8.68 2.45 8.42
C ALA A 32 9.10 2.14 9.88
N ARG A 33 9.53 3.15 10.64
CA ARG A 33 9.83 3.00 12.07
C ARG A 33 8.58 2.60 12.87
N HIS A 34 7.45 3.28 12.64
CA HIS A 34 6.18 2.94 13.31
C HIS A 34 5.70 1.53 12.94
N LEU A 35 5.75 1.18 11.65
CA LEU A 35 5.36 -0.16 11.17
C LEU A 35 6.24 -1.26 11.77
N ARG A 36 7.56 -1.06 11.83
CA ARG A 36 8.48 -2.02 12.48
C ARG A 36 8.20 -2.18 13.96
N ALA A 37 7.86 -1.10 14.67
CA ALA A 37 7.50 -1.17 16.08
C ALA A 37 6.25 -2.04 16.31
N LEU A 38 5.24 -1.94 15.43
CA LEU A 38 4.05 -2.80 15.49
C LEU A 38 4.37 -4.28 15.23
N LEU A 39 5.32 -4.57 14.32
CA LEU A 39 5.74 -5.94 14.01
C LEU A 39 6.63 -6.56 15.09
N ALA A 40 7.38 -5.74 15.83
CA ALA A 40 8.27 -6.17 16.90
C ALA A 40 7.55 -6.40 18.25
N ALA A 41 6.33 -5.90 18.41
CA ALA A 41 5.54 -6.02 19.63
C ALA A 41 4.85 -7.40 19.80
N ARG A 42 5.48 -8.48 19.33
CA ARG A 42 4.94 -9.84 19.40
C ARG A 42 5.71 -10.70 20.40
#